data_AF-A0A8H3VIH1-F1
#
_entry.id   AF-A0A8H3VIH1-F1
#
_cell.length_a   1.000
_cell.length_b   1.000
_cell.length_c   1.000
_cell.angle_alpha   90.00
_cell.angle_beta   90.00
_cell.angle_gamma   90.00
#
_symmetry.space_group_name_H-M   'P 1'
#
loop_
_entity.id
_entity.type
_entity.pdbx_description
1 polymer ?
#
loop_
_entity_poly.entity_id
_entity_poly.type
_entity_poly.pdbx_seq_one_letter_code
_entity_poly.pdbx_strand_id
1 'polypeptide(L)'
;MASQLTSAQRADGSTIQLHERLRIEYGAEVPPELFIISARRLWSPQLSSSRLYRNCRIRHLKCDEHRPKCSRCEKRELECIRGVNIRFRHELNPRNLQADILDVPADVPPQVPPQIYIENPQWPLRDLEQAKLMRHYIDNIAPFLDLCDLKRHFALVVPHRAASCPPLLNAIFAASARHLSRVAGAEAWIADNYHSECLTSLIPLLNDSAALKDENLLAAMIILRQHEEFESPHSGTGAQSHLLGTHIFMGAQERSAVSGGLRRAAFWVGLRMELFFAFLNSRSIHPSLELCNVDRSLDPADDCKWANRMVAHCAEALRYCFGDGEHSVGKYMDLVQYCSDWMAYKPPSFTPIYYKAPADDELFPEIWMNGQVAGTGMLHYRLTKILLTAHSPKIPRLGPGQRAALHEADEEIKNDVLTICGIAQSNECPPYFVKACMAITLAGDKFTVRREQEALLRVMQRGSELAWPTMTTVRDLKKAWGWQEESLD
;
A
#
# COMPACT_ATOMS: atom_id res chain seq x y z
N MET A 1 22.41 -39.74 -30.64
CA MET A 1 22.90 -40.11 -29.30
C MET A 1 23.54 -38.86 -28.72
N ALA A 2 22.77 -38.07 -27.96
CA ALA A 2 22.72 -38.05 -26.48
C ALA A 2 24.07 -37.60 -25.88
N SER A 3 24.22 -36.61 -25.00
CA SER A 3 23.28 -36.04 -24.00
C SER A 3 23.74 -34.67 -23.44
N GLN A 4 22.76 -33.79 -23.19
CA GLN A 4 22.50 -32.88 -22.06
C GLN A 4 23.61 -32.56 -21.00
N LEU A 5 23.78 -31.28 -20.65
CA LEU A 5 23.34 -30.67 -19.36
C LEU A 5 23.61 -29.15 -19.28
N THR A 6 22.85 -28.52 -18.39
CA THR A 6 22.32 -27.15 -18.31
C THR A 6 23.21 -26.08 -17.65
N SER A 7 23.02 -24.84 -18.09
CA SER A 7 23.50 -23.59 -17.47
C SER A 7 22.66 -23.21 -16.24
N ALA A 8 23.12 -23.59 -15.05
CA ALA A 8 22.62 -23.06 -13.77
C ALA A 8 23.73 -23.16 -12.72
N GLN A 9 24.57 -22.12 -12.61
CA GLN A 9 25.43 -21.83 -11.44
C GLN A 9 26.23 -20.54 -11.69
N ARG A 10 25.59 -19.39 -11.43
CA ARG A 10 26.28 -18.17 -11.00
C ARG A 10 25.48 -17.60 -9.83
N ALA A 11 25.62 -18.28 -8.69
CA ALA A 11 25.18 -17.79 -7.40
C ALA A 11 26.42 -17.36 -6.60
N ASP A 12 26.38 -16.10 -6.18
CA ASP A 12 27.03 -15.45 -5.03
C ASP A 12 28.26 -16.12 -4.38
N GLY A 13 29.45 -15.68 -4.78
CA GLY A 13 30.73 -16.12 -4.21
C GLY A 13 31.23 -15.27 -3.03
N SER A 14 30.46 -14.31 -2.53
CA SER A 14 30.95 -13.32 -1.56
C SER A 14 30.67 -13.69 -0.09
N THR A 15 29.56 -14.38 0.18
CA THR A 15 29.09 -14.70 1.54
C THR A 15 29.75 -15.97 2.08
N ILE A 16 30.03 -16.94 1.20
CA ILE A 16 30.65 -18.23 1.57
C ILE A 16 32.12 -18.05 1.98
N GLN A 17 32.85 -17.15 1.31
CA GLN A 17 34.27 -16.88 1.62
C GLN A 17 34.49 -16.16 2.96
N LEU A 18 33.50 -15.43 3.48
CA LEU A 18 33.60 -14.74 4.77
C LEU A 18 33.41 -15.72 5.94
N HIS A 19 32.52 -16.70 5.76
CA HIS A 19 32.18 -17.70 6.77
C HIS A 19 33.33 -18.70 7.00
N GLU A 20 34.06 -19.08 5.95
CA GLU A 20 35.27 -19.91 6.08
C GLU A 20 36.43 -19.15 6.73
N ARG A 21 36.62 -17.86 6.44
CA ARG A 21 37.69 -17.06 7.07
C ARG A 21 37.49 -16.87 8.57
N LEU A 22 36.26 -16.61 9.02
CA LEU A 22 35.96 -16.41 10.45
C LEU A 22 36.07 -17.72 11.26
N ARG A 23 35.78 -18.86 10.62
CA ARG A 23 35.95 -20.19 11.24
C ARG A 23 37.41 -20.58 11.43
N ILE A 24 38.28 -20.14 10.51
CA ILE A 24 39.74 -20.34 10.58
C ILE A 24 40.37 -19.44 11.66
N GLU A 25 39.81 -18.26 11.91
CA GLU A 25 40.39 -17.25 12.80
C GLU A 25 39.94 -17.39 14.28
N TYR A 26 38.75 -17.96 14.56
CA TYR A 26 38.18 -18.02 15.92
C TYR A 26 37.75 -19.42 16.41
N GLY A 27 37.91 -20.48 15.62
CA GLY A 27 37.45 -21.82 15.99
C GLY A 27 35.92 -21.99 15.95
N ALA A 28 35.41 -23.13 16.42
CA ALA A 28 34.03 -23.58 16.20
C ALA A 28 32.93 -22.80 16.96
N GLU A 29 33.28 -21.85 17.83
CA GLU A 29 32.33 -21.02 18.58
C GLU A 29 32.61 -19.53 18.30
N VAL A 30 31.74 -18.92 17.51
CA VAL A 30 31.77 -17.47 17.25
C VAL A 30 30.84 -16.76 18.26
N PRO A 31 31.32 -15.78 19.04
CA PRO A 31 30.49 -15.05 20.00
C PRO A 31 29.31 -14.30 19.35
N PRO A 32 28.13 -14.22 19.99
CA PRO A 32 26.92 -13.56 19.43
C PRO A 32 27.12 -12.08 19.06
N GLU A 33 28.06 -11.41 19.72
CA GLU A 33 28.33 -9.98 19.54
C GLU A 33 28.99 -9.65 18.19
N LEU A 34 29.65 -10.62 17.54
CA LEU A 34 30.27 -10.45 16.23
C LEU A 34 29.27 -10.58 15.06
N PHE A 35 28.13 -11.25 15.25
CA PHE A 35 27.02 -11.26 14.28
C PHE A 35 26.34 -9.89 14.14
N ILE A 36 26.35 -9.09 15.21
CA ILE A 36 25.79 -7.72 15.21
C ILE A 36 26.67 -6.77 14.38
N ILE A 37 27.98 -7.05 14.26
CA ILE A 37 28.93 -6.21 13.53
C ILE A 37 28.87 -6.44 12.01
N SER A 38 28.55 -7.67 11.55
CA SER A 38 28.34 -7.97 10.12
C SER A 38 27.04 -7.36 9.60
N ALA A 39 25.97 -7.34 10.42
CA ALA A 39 24.72 -6.63 10.11
C ALA A 39 24.94 -5.11 10.01
N ARG A 40 25.77 -4.50 10.86
CA ARG A 40 26.12 -3.06 10.79
C ARG A 40 26.76 -2.64 9.47
N ARG A 41 27.54 -3.51 8.80
CA ARG A 41 28.16 -3.19 7.49
C ARG A 41 27.23 -3.40 6.30
N LEU A 42 26.25 -4.30 6.40
CA LEU A 42 25.23 -4.54 5.36
C LEU A 42 24.05 -3.54 5.44
N TRP A 43 23.79 -2.98 6.62
CA TRP A 43 22.76 -1.97 6.92
C TRP A 43 23.35 -0.57 7.20
N SER A 44 24.44 -0.22 6.53
CA SER A 44 24.90 1.17 6.52
C SER A 44 24.15 1.93 5.42
N PRO A 45 23.25 2.90 5.74
CA PRO A 45 22.77 3.82 4.73
C PRO A 45 23.99 4.57 4.18
N GLN A 46 24.27 4.44 2.87
CA GLN A 46 25.16 5.38 2.24
C GLN A 46 24.45 6.73 2.23
N LEU A 47 24.76 7.55 3.23
CA LEU A 47 24.48 8.98 3.24
C LEU A 47 25.26 9.60 2.07
N SER A 48 24.66 9.63 0.89
CA SER A 48 25.18 10.45 -0.20
C SER A 48 25.05 11.92 0.24
N SER A 49 26.19 12.58 0.47
CA SER A 49 26.23 13.94 1.04
C SER A 49 25.64 15.01 0.12
N SER A 50 25.29 14.69 -1.13
CA SER A 50 25.24 15.73 -2.15
C SER A 50 24.09 16.74 -2.08
N ARG A 51 22.99 16.52 -1.32
CA ARG A 51 21.87 17.51 -1.20
C ARG A 51 21.08 17.41 0.10
N LEU A 52 21.74 17.59 1.23
CA LEU A 52 21.15 17.36 2.57
C LEU A 52 20.42 18.55 3.20
N TYR A 53 20.22 19.69 2.52
CA TYR A 53 19.64 20.90 3.15
C TYR A 53 18.48 21.51 2.37
N ARG A 54 17.34 21.67 3.04
CA ARG A 54 16.02 22.03 2.48
C ARG A 54 16.02 23.39 1.78
N ASN A 55 16.52 24.43 2.44
CA ASN A 55 16.56 25.80 1.89
C ASN A 55 17.55 25.99 0.74
N CYS A 56 18.70 25.29 0.78
CA CYS A 56 19.63 25.27 -0.34
C CYS A 56 19.07 24.47 -1.52
N ARG A 57 18.37 23.36 -1.26
CA ARG A 57 17.76 22.49 -2.27
C ARG A 57 16.59 23.16 -3.00
N ILE A 58 15.65 23.77 -2.29
CA ILE A 58 14.51 24.51 -2.87
C ILE A 58 14.98 25.61 -3.81
N ARG A 59 16.13 26.21 -3.53
CA ARG A 59 16.69 27.31 -4.32
C ARG A 59 17.71 26.87 -5.37
N HIS A 60 17.89 25.56 -5.56
CA HIS A 60 18.88 24.97 -6.46
C HIS A 60 20.32 25.47 -6.20
N LEU A 61 20.65 25.77 -4.94
CA LEU A 61 21.96 26.25 -4.50
C LEU A 61 22.80 25.13 -3.88
N LYS A 62 24.11 25.15 -4.11
CA LYS A 62 25.07 24.23 -3.47
C LYS A 62 25.24 24.61 -1.99
N CYS A 63 25.06 23.63 -1.09
CA CYS A 63 25.29 23.78 0.34
C CYS A 63 26.75 23.48 0.70
N ASP A 64 27.32 24.20 1.65
CA ASP A 64 28.68 24.05 2.17
C ASP A 64 28.77 23.18 3.44
N GLU A 65 27.63 22.65 3.90
CA GLU A 65 27.52 21.63 4.96
C GLU A 65 28.11 21.98 6.34
N HIS A 66 28.47 23.25 6.57
CA HIS A 66 28.99 23.74 7.85
C HIS A 66 28.00 23.53 9.02
N ARG A 67 28.51 23.32 10.24
CA ARG A 67 27.71 23.11 11.45
C ARG A 67 27.88 24.29 12.43
N PRO A 68 26.82 24.70 13.16
CA PRO A 68 25.45 24.16 13.19
C PRO A 68 24.53 24.66 12.06
N LYS A 69 24.90 25.75 11.37
CA LYS A 69 24.21 26.27 10.19
C LYS A 69 25.21 26.35 9.02
N CYS A 70 24.73 26.12 7.81
CA CYS A 70 25.55 26.34 6.62
C CYS A 70 25.72 27.86 6.38
N SER A 71 26.86 28.29 5.82
CA SER A 71 27.20 29.72 5.74
C SER A 71 26.19 30.54 4.94
N ARG A 72 25.46 29.90 4.00
CA ARG A 72 24.40 30.57 3.22
C ARG A 72 23.10 30.74 3.99
N CYS A 73 22.74 29.79 4.85
CA CYS A 73 21.57 29.94 5.70
C CYS A 73 21.87 30.96 6.81
N GLU A 74 23.09 30.95 7.35
CA GLU A 74 23.54 31.91 8.35
C GLU A 74 23.56 33.36 7.84
N LYS A 75 24.19 33.61 6.69
CA LYS A 75 24.24 34.96 6.07
C LYS A 75 22.88 35.56 5.73
N ARG A 76 21.84 34.74 5.66
CA ARG A 76 20.49 35.17 5.29
C ARG A 76 19.50 35.06 6.45
N GLU A 77 19.99 34.75 7.64
CA GLU A 77 19.16 34.56 8.85
C GLU A 77 18.05 33.52 8.66
N LEU A 78 18.32 32.49 7.86
CA LEU A 78 17.36 31.41 7.58
C LEU A 78 17.66 30.19 8.44
N GLU A 79 16.59 29.48 8.79
CA GLU A 79 16.69 28.21 9.48
C GLU A 79 17.35 27.14 8.58
N CYS A 80 18.34 26.43 9.11
CA CYS A 80 19.11 25.45 8.34
C CYS A 80 18.54 24.03 8.57
N ILE A 81 17.47 23.69 7.85
CA ILE A 81 16.77 22.40 8.01
C ILE A 81 17.44 21.33 7.14
N ARG A 82 17.88 20.25 7.78
CA ARG A 82 18.53 19.11 7.11
C ARG A 82 17.47 18.10 6.63
N GLY A 83 17.50 17.74 5.36
CA GLY A 83 16.70 16.63 4.82
C GLY A 83 17.52 15.34 4.83
N VAL A 84 16.90 14.22 5.23
CA VAL A 84 17.53 12.89 5.18
C VAL A 84 17.23 12.27 3.81
N ASN A 85 18.26 11.81 3.09
CA ASN A 85 18.09 11.03 1.86
C ASN A 85 18.54 9.60 2.17
N ILE A 86 17.59 8.65 2.19
CA ILE A 86 17.84 7.26 2.56
C ILE A 86 17.67 6.40 1.31
N ARG A 87 18.73 5.71 0.92
CA ARG A 87 18.68 4.63 -0.07
C ARG A 87 18.85 3.30 0.66
N PHE A 88 17.83 2.46 0.64
CA PHE A 88 17.91 1.09 1.11
C PHE A 88 18.53 0.21 0.01
N ARG A 89 19.48 -0.66 0.33
CA ARG A 89 20.04 -1.61 -0.64
C ARG A 89 18.97 -2.66 -0.99
N HIS A 90 18.91 -2.99 -2.28
CA HIS A 90 17.92 -3.90 -2.87
C HIS A 90 18.13 -5.40 -2.54
N GLU A 91 19.01 -5.73 -1.58
CA GLU A 91 19.51 -7.11 -1.38
C GLU A 91 18.96 -7.81 -0.13
N LEU A 92 17.94 -7.27 0.53
CA LEU A 92 17.34 -7.93 1.70
C LEU A 92 16.21 -8.85 1.28
N ASN A 93 16.44 -10.16 1.40
CA ASN A 93 15.41 -11.18 1.28
C ASN A 93 14.57 -11.20 2.59
N PRO A 94 13.28 -10.80 2.57
CA PRO A 94 12.46 -10.66 3.78
C PRO A 94 12.31 -11.96 4.58
N ARG A 95 12.52 -13.12 3.94
CA ARG A 95 12.49 -14.43 4.59
C ARG A 95 13.53 -14.57 5.72
N ASN A 96 14.69 -13.93 5.59
CA ASN A 96 15.75 -14.05 6.59
C ASN A 96 15.48 -13.16 7.82
N LEU A 97 14.93 -11.95 7.63
CA LEU A 97 14.48 -11.13 8.76
C LEU A 97 13.35 -11.80 9.56
N GLN A 98 12.45 -12.49 8.87
CA GLN A 98 11.34 -13.17 9.53
C GLN A 98 11.80 -14.38 10.35
N ALA A 99 12.81 -15.13 9.87
CA ALA A 99 13.44 -16.20 10.65
C ALA A 99 14.11 -15.66 11.92
N ASP A 100 14.90 -14.59 11.80
CA ASP A 100 15.60 -13.97 12.95
C ASP A 100 14.64 -13.35 13.97
N ILE A 101 13.45 -12.87 13.56
CA ILE A 101 12.41 -12.32 14.45
C ILE A 101 11.59 -13.44 15.13
N LEU A 102 11.44 -14.59 14.49
CA LEU A 102 10.66 -15.74 15.01
C LEU A 102 11.47 -16.63 15.98
N ASP A 103 12.80 -16.61 15.91
CA ASP A 103 13.70 -17.43 16.75
C ASP A 103 14.19 -16.73 18.04
N VAL A 104 13.61 -15.60 18.44
CA VAL A 104 13.94 -14.98 19.73
C VAL A 104 13.42 -15.88 20.87
N PRO A 105 14.28 -16.41 21.76
CA PRO A 105 13.85 -17.25 22.89
C PRO A 105 12.82 -16.51 23.75
N ALA A 106 11.79 -17.22 24.21
CA ALA A 106 10.71 -16.67 25.03
C ALA A 106 11.16 -16.10 26.40
N ASP A 107 12.43 -16.31 26.78
CA ASP A 107 13.03 -15.90 28.06
C ASP A 107 13.82 -14.58 28.02
N VAL A 108 13.73 -13.78 26.95
CA VAL A 108 14.28 -12.42 26.98
C VAL A 108 13.42 -11.57 27.92
N PRO A 109 13.99 -10.92 28.97
CA PRO A 109 13.25 -10.02 29.84
C PRO A 109 12.46 -9.01 29.02
N PRO A 110 11.26 -8.57 29.43
CA PRO A 110 10.52 -7.56 28.69
C PRO A 110 11.43 -6.36 28.47
N GLN A 111 11.86 -6.17 27.22
CA GLN A 111 12.70 -5.03 26.86
C GLN A 111 11.90 -3.79 27.20
N VAL A 112 12.54 -2.84 27.89
CA VAL A 112 11.92 -1.56 28.24
C VAL A 112 11.32 -1.00 26.96
N PRO A 113 9.99 -0.74 26.89
CA PRO A 113 9.40 -0.24 25.68
C PRO A 113 10.18 0.99 25.23
N PRO A 114 10.48 1.14 23.93
CA PRO A 114 11.25 2.27 23.46
C PRO A 114 10.56 3.54 23.98
N GLN A 115 11.34 4.52 24.44
CA GLN A 115 10.84 5.71 25.11
C GLN A 115 10.24 6.69 24.07
N ILE A 116 9.27 6.19 23.30
CA ILE A 116 8.54 6.85 22.21
C ILE A 116 7.31 7.59 22.72
N TYR A 117 6.89 7.26 23.95
CA TYR A 117 5.72 7.83 24.58
C TYR A 117 6.11 9.00 25.46
N ILE A 118 5.30 10.04 25.40
CA ILE A 118 5.39 11.16 26.34
C ILE A 118 4.37 10.93 27.46
N GLU A 119 4.76 11.22 28.70
CA GLU A 119 3.91 11.04 29.89
C GLU A 119 2.70 11.98 29.88
N ASN A 120 2.91 13.22 29.42
CA ASN A 120 1.88 14.25 29.35
C ASN A 120 1.35 14.36 27.90
N PRO A 121 0.10 13.96 27.63
CA PRO A 121 -0.48 14.06 26.29
C PRO A 121 -0.49 15.51 25.78
N GLN A 122 -0.27 15.73 24.48
CA GLN A 122 -0.25 17.05 23.85
C GLN A 122 -1.65 17.69 23.67
N TRP A 123 -2.60 17.38 24.55
CA TRP A 123 -3.94 17.96 24.55
C TRP A 123 -4.08 19.09 25.60
N PRO A 124 -4.78 20.19 25.27
CA PRO A 124 -5.23 20.58 23.93
C PRO A 124 -4.06 20.99 23.03
N LEU A 125 -4.20 20.78 21.71
CA LEU A 125 -3.27 21.37 20.74
C LEU A 125 -3.39 22.90 20.83
N ARG A 126 -2.26 23.58 21.01
CA ARG A 126 -2.22 25.04 21.16
C ARG A 126 -2.03 25.78 19.84
N ASP A 127 -1.48 25.09 18.84
CA ASP A 127 -1.33 25.62 17.50
C ASP A 127 -2.60 25.37 16.67
N LEU A 128 -3.15 26.44 16.10
CA LEU A 128 -4.40 26.39 15.34
C LEU A 128 -4.26 25.56 14.06
N GLU A 129 -3.11 25.62 13.40
CA GLU A 129 -2.87 24.89 12.16
C GLU A 129 -2.78 23.38 12.44
N GLN A 130 -2.09 22.97 13.50
CA GLN A 130 -2.11 21.57 13.99
C GLN A 130 -3.53 21.09 14.33
N ALA A 131 -4.33 21.93 15.00
CA ALA A 131 -5.72 21.58 15.31
C ALA A 131 -6.57 21.40 14.04
N LYS A 132 -6.39 22.26 13.02
CA LYS A 132 -7.04 22.11 11.71
C LYS A 132 -6.59 20.84 10.98
N LEU A 133 -5.30 20.49 11.02
CA LEU A 133 -4.79 19.24 10.43
C LEU A 133 -5.38 18.02 11.13
N MET A 134 -5.45 18.02 12.46
CA MET A 134 -6.10 16.94 13.22
C MET A 134 -7.59 16.82 12.86
N ARG A 135 -8.31 17.94 12.78
CA ARG A 135 -9.71 17.96 12.36
C ARG A 135 -9.86 17.39 10.95
N HIS A 136 -9.01 17.81 10.02
CA HIS A 136 -9.00 17.33 8.65
C HIS A 136 -8.75 15.82 8.57
N TYR A 137 -7.82 15.28 9.35
CA TYR A 137 -7.59 13.84 9.46
C TYR A 137 -8.86 13.09 9.86
N ILE A 138 -9.50 13.51 10.95
CA ILE A 138 -10.67 12.82 11.52
C ILE A 138 -11.84 12.83 10.53
N ASP A 139 -12.09 13.98 9.87
CA ASP A 139 -13.25 14.16 9.01
C ASP A 139 -13.02 13.62 7.59
N ASN A 140 -11.79 13.64 7.07
CA ASN A 140 -11.52 13.40 5.64
C ASN A 140 -10.48 12.31 5.33
N ILE A 141 -9.75 11.76 6.31
CA ILE A 141 -8.77 10.68 6.03
C ILE A 141 -9.14 9.42 6.80
N ALA A 142 -9.41 9.53 8.10
CA ALA A 142 -9.77 8.40 8.93
C ALA A 142 -10.95 7.57 8.40
N PRO A 143 -12.03 8.15 7.81
CA PRO A 143 -13.13 7.37 7.24
C PRO A 143 -12.69 6.40 6.12
N PHE A 144 -11.63 6.73 5.38
CA PHE A 144 -11.06 5.86 4.34
C PHE A 144 -10.37 4.63 4.97
N LEU A 145 -9.70 4.84 6.10
CA LEU A 145 -8.97 3.81 6.82
C LEU A 145 -9.95 2.90 7.59
N ASP A 146 -11.01 3.48 8.14
CA ASP A 146 -12.03 2.77 8.91
C ASP A 146 -13.03 1.95 8.05
N LEU A 147 -12.80 1.82 6.74
CA LEU A 147 -13.61 0.92 5.91
C LEU A 147 -13.60 -0.50 6.47
N CYS A 148 -14.78 -1.07 6.67
CA CYS A 148 -14.95 -2.39 7.29
C CYS A 148 -14.38 -2.48 8.73
N ASP A 149 -14.39 -1.37 9.48
CA ASP A 149 -14.10 -1.31 10.92
C ASP A 149 -15.24 -0.62 11.67
N LEU A 150 -16.13 -1.42 12.28
CA LEU A 150 -17.29 -0.94 13.03
C LEU A 150 -16.93 -0.02 14.21
N LYS A 151 -15.73 -0.17 14.78
CA LYS A 151 -15.28 0.62 15.93
C LYS A 151 -14.56 1.90 15.52
N ARG A 152 -14.34 2.11 14.22
CA ARG A 152 -13.71 3.30 13.64
C ARG A 152 -12.42 3.68 14.37
N HIS A 153 -11.49 2.73 14.51
CA HIS A 153 -10.31 2.91 15.34
C HIS A 153 -9.44 4.08 14.85
N PHE A 154 -9.35 4.33 13.54
CA PHE A 154 -8.58 5.45 13.01
C PHE A 154 -9.25 6.80 13.28
N ALA A 155 -10.58 6.90 13.27
CA ALA A 155 -11.26 8.17 13.57
C ALA A 155 -11.42 8.43 15.07
N LEU A 156 -11.63 7.39 15.87
CA LEU A 156 -12.03 7.51 17.28
C LEU A 156 -10.93 7.16 18.27
N VAL A 157 -9.99 6.29 17.93
CA VAL A 157 -8.96 5.81 18.89
C VAL A 157 -7.60 6.43 18.60
N VAL A 158 -7.18 6.43 17.33
CA VAL A 158 -5.88 6.92 16.89
C VAL A 158 -5.62 8.39 17.29
N PRO A 159 -6.55 9.36 17.15
CA PRO A 159 -6.30 10.74 17.57
C PRO A 159 -5.96 10.85 19.05
N HIS A 160 -6.71 10.16 19.92
CA HIS A 160 -6.45 10.18 21.36
C HIS A 160 -5.07 9.62 21.70
N ARG A 161 -4.67 8.53 21.03
CA ARG A 161 -3.36 7.90 21.23
C ARG A 161 -2.21 8.72 20.66
N ALA A 162 -2.43 9.43 19.56
CA ALA A 162 -1.44 10.30 18.94
C ALA A 162 -0.93 11.38 19.89
N ALA A 163 -1.76 11.89 20.81
CA ALA A 163 -1.30 12.89 21.76
C ALA A 163 -0.22 12.41 22.74
N SER A 164 -0.08 11.10 22.96
CA SER A 164 1.02 10.54 23.75
C SER A 164 2.10 9.90 22.87
N CYS A 165 1.94 9.87 21.54
CA CYS A 165 2.82 9.20 20.60
C CYS A 165 3.23 10.17 19.47
N PRO A 166 4.34 10.93 19.63
CA PRO A 166 4.78 11.92 18.64
C PRO A 166 4.95 11.38 17.21
N PRO A 167 5.48 10.16 16.96
CA PRO A 167 5.55 9.62 15.60
C PRO A 167 4.16 9.48 14.95
N LEU A 168 3.17 9.01 15.71
CA LEU A 168 1.79 8.86 15.23
C LEU A 168 1.15 10.22 14.96
N LEU A 169 1.36 11.21 15.83
CA LEU A 169 0.85 12.57 15.63
C LEU A 169 1.44 13.22 14.38
N ASN A 170 2.75 13.10 14.18
CA ASN A 170 3.42 13.63 13.00
C ASN A 170 2.96 12.92 11.71
N ALA A 171 2.67 11.61 11.75
CA ALA A 171 2.09 10.90 10.61
C ALA A 171 0.70 11.48 10.25
N ILE A 172 -0.16 11.73 11.25
CA ILE A 172 -1.49 12.36 11.06
C ILE A 172 -1.36 13.73 10.39
N PHE A 173 -0.47 14.59 10.89
CA PHE A 173 -0.26 15.91 10.31
C PHE A 173 0.33 15.86 8.90
N ALA A 174 1.29 14.96 8.66
CA ALA A 174 1.88 14.76 7.34
C ALA A 174 0.83 14.32 6.31
N ALA A 175 0.00 13.32 6.63
CA ALA A 175 -1.05 12.86 5.73
C ALA A 175 -2.11 13.94 5.46
N SER A 176 -2.52 14.67 6.50
CA SER A 176 -3.51 15.75 6.38
C SER A 176 -3.02 16.91 5.52
N ALA A 177 -1.81 17.39 5.78
CA ALA A 177 -1.21 18.47 5.01
C ALA A 177 -1.02 18.06 3.54
N ARG A 178 -0.64 16.80 3.28
CA ARG A 178 -0.51 16.29 1.91
C ARG A 178 -1.86 16.22 1.20
N HIS A 179 -2.89 15.69 1.85
CA HIS A 179 -4.23 15.63 1.27
C HIS A 179 -4.76 17.03 0.97
N LEU A 180 -4.64 17.97 1.91
CA LEU A 180 -5.03 19.38 1.72
C LEU A 180 -4.25 20.06 0.58
N SER A 181 -2.97 19.74 0.42
CA SER A 181 -2.17 20.24 -0.70
C SER A 181 -2.77 19.85 -2.05
N ARG A 182 -3.39 18.66 -2.14
CA ARG A 182 -4.05 18.18 -3.36
C ARG A 182 -5.43 18.77 -3.60
N VAL A 183 -6.27 18.82 -2.56
CA VAL A 183 -7.69 19.19 -2.73
C VAL A 183 -7.96 20.67 -2.52
N ALA A 184 -7.07 21.38 -1.83
CA ALA A 184 -7.27 22.77 -1.42
C ALA A 184 -6.05 23.67 -1.69
N GLY A 185 -5.00 23.15 -2.36
CA GLY A 185 -3.82 23.94 -2.74
C GLY A 185 -2.93 24.39 -1.57
N ALA A 186 -3.02 23.72 -0.41
CA ALA A 186 -2.14 24.01 0.72
C ALA A 186 -0.66 23.76 0.40
N GLU A 187 0.24 24.42 1.13
CA GLU A 187 1.68 24.35 0.88
C GLU A 187 2.23 22.94 1.16
N ALA A 188 2.68 22.24 0.11
CA ALA A 188 3.16 20.87 0.18
C ALA A 188 4.31 20.65 1.18
N TRP A 189 5.10 21.70 1.42
CA TRP A 189 6.27 21.65 2.28
C TRP A 189 5.92 21.36 3.75
N ILE A 190 4.71 21.72 4.19
CA ILE A 190 4.20 21.45 5.55
C ILE A 190 4.13 19.94 5.76
N ALA A 191 3.61 19.22 4.77
CA ALA A 191 3.54 17.77 4.78
C ALA A 191 4.94 17.14 4.83
N ASP A 192 5.88 17.67 4.04
CA ASP A 192 7.27 17.19 4.03
C ASP A 192 7.98 17.38 5.38
N ASN A 193 7.65 18.45 6.11
CA ASN A 193 8.23 18.72 7.43
C ASN A 193 7.80 17.68 8.46
N TYR A 194 6.48 17.49 8.63
CA TYR A 194 5.94 16.49 9.54
C TYR A 194 6.33 15.06 9.15
N HIS A 195 6.38 14.76 7.85
CA HIS A 195 6.87 13.48 7.35
C HIS A 195 8.33 13.25 7.78
N SER A 196 9.21 14.24 7.60
CA SER A 196 10.63 14.15 7.99
C SER A 196 10.81 13.95 9.50
N GLU A 197 10.02 14.63 10.33
CA GLU A 197 10.05 14.48 11.78
C GLU A 197 9.55 13.10 12.22
N CYS A 198 8.48 12.60 11.59
CA CYS A 198 7.98 11.25 11.82
C CYS A 198 9.05 10.20 11.52
N LEU A 199 9.70 10.30 10.35
CA LEU A 199 10.75 9.35 9.96
C LEU A 199 11.98 9.41 10.86
N THR A 200 12.39 10.61 11.27
CA THR A 200 13.52 10.79 12.21
C THR A 200 13.30 9.99 13.50
N SER A 201 12.04 9.86 13.92
CA SER A 201 11.66 9.11 15.10
C SER A 201 11.47 7.61 14.83
N LEU A 202 10.94 7.23 13.66
CA LEU A 202 10.63 5.84 13.32
C LEU A 202 11.83 5.01 12.87
N ILE A 203 12.76 5.60 12.12
CA ILE A 203 13.90 4.87 11.54
C ILE A 203 14.75 4.13 12.60
N PRO A 204 15.09 4.74 13.75
CA PRO A 204 15.86 4.05 14.79
C PRO A 204 15.13 2.83 15.36
N LEU A 205 13.80 2.84 15.33
CA LEU A 205 12.93 1.81 15.92
C LEU A 205 12.75 0.59 15.02
N LEU A 206 13.12 0.66 13.73
CA LEU A 206 12.97 -0.45 12.79
C LEU A 206 13.81 -1.68 13.16
N ASN A 207 14.85 -1.50 13.98
CA ASN A 207 15.71 -2.58 14.47
C ASN A 207 15.28 -3.12 15.85
N ASP A 208 14.23 -2.56 16.45
CA ASP A 208 13.74 -2.95 17.77
C ASP A 208 12.48 -3.84 17.62
N SER A 209 12.63 -5.11 18.02
CA SER A 209 11.53 -6.10 17.95
C SER A 209 10.31 -5.74 18.81
N ALA A 210 10.50 -5.03 19.93
CA ALA A 210 9.41 -4.56 20.78
C ALA A 210 8.68 -3.40 20.11
N ALA A 211 9.42 -2.48 19.50
CA ALA A 211 8.84 -1.38 18.71
C ALA A 211 8.01 -1.90 17.52
N LEU A 212 8.50 -2.93 16.81
CA LEU A 212 7.76 -3.53 15.70
C LEU A 212 6.43 -4.17 16.11
N LYS A 213 6.23 -4.49 17.39
CA LYS A 213 4.98 -5.03 17.96
C LYS A 213 4.07 -3.96 18.56
N ASP A 214 4.48 -2.70 18.50
CA ASP A 214 3.69 -1.56 18.96
C ASP A 214 2.59 -1.20 17.96
N GLU A 215 1.35 -1.10 18.44
CA GLU A 215 0.19 -0.85 17.57
C GLU A 215 0.05 0.62 17.15
N ASN A 216 0.61 1.57 17.89
CA ASN A 216 0.62 2.98 17.53
C ASN A 216 1.65 3.24 16.44
N LEU A 217 2.81 2.56 16.50
CA LEU A 217 3.79 2.61 15.43
C LEU A 217 3.29 1.95 14.14
N LEU A 218 2.56 0.83 14.24
CA LEU A 218 1.87 0.25 13.08
C LEU A 218 0.86 1.23 12.48
N ALA A 219 0.03 1.89 13.31
CA ALA A 219 -0.91 2.90 12.83
C ALA A 219 -0.19 4.09 12.18
N ALA A 220 0.93 4.54 12.75
CA ALA A 220 1.74 5.62 12.17
C ALA A 220 2.27 5.23 10.79
N MET A 221 2.79 4.01 10.63
CA MET A 221 3.24 3.48 9.35
C MET A 221 2.12 3.38 8.31
N ILE A 222 0.93 2.93 8.71
CA ILE A 222 -0.25 2.89 7.82
C ILE A 222 -0.64 4.31 7.35
N ILE A 223 -0.60 5.31 8.24
CA ILE A 223 -0.95 6.69 7.89
C ILE A 223 0.15 7.33 7.01
N LEU A 224 1.42 7.03 7.25
CA LEU A 224 2.51 7.44 6.35
C LEU A 224 2.37 6.81 4.97
N ARG A 225 1.96 5.55 4.90
CA ARG A 225 1.66 4.92 3.62
C ARG A 225 0.50 5.62 2.91
N GLN A 226 -0.55 6.01 3.63
CA GLN A 226 -1.63 6.81 3.06
C GLN A 226 -1.15 8.17 2.54
N HIS A 227 -0.20 8.82 3.24
CA HIS A 227 0.44 10.06 2.78
C HIS A 227 1.11 9.88 1.41
N GLU A 228 1.85 8.78 1.21
CA GLU A 228 2.52 8.48 -0.05
C GLU A 228 1.56 8.19 -1.20
N GLU A 229 0.43 7.55 -0.91
CA GLU A 229 -0.60 7.32 -1.92
C GLU A 229 -1.19 8.63 -2.48
N PHE A 230 -1.21 9.70 -1.69
CA PHE A 230 -1.56 11.04 -2.16
C PHE A 230 -0.43 11.73 -2.95
N GLU A 231 0.79 11.19 -2.96
CA GLU A 231 1.93 11.73 -3.68
C GLU A 231 1.96 11.27 -5.15
N SER A 232 2.47 12.12 -6.05
CA SER A 232 2.54 11.80 -7.48
C SER A 232 3.81 10.99 -7.73
N PRO A 233 3.80 9.99 -8.64
CA PRO A 233 4.96 9.14 -8.94
C PRO A 233 6.25 9.88 -9.39
N HIS A 234 6.16 11.18 -9.69
CA HIS A 234 7.30 11.99 -10.16
C HIS A 234 8.31 12.33 -9.05
N SER A 235 7.98 12.10 -7.78
CA SER A 235 8.93 12.18 -6.66
C SER A 235 9.74 10.88 -6.54
N GLY A 236 10.72 10.73 -7.42
CA GLY A 236 11.53 9.50 -7.50
C GLY A 236 12.12 9.01 -6.17
N THR A 237 12.25 7.68 -6.08
CA THR A 237 13.01 6.87 -5.11
C THR A 237 12.44 6.61 -3.70
N GLY A 238 11.38 7.28 -3.24
CA GLY A 238 10.86 7.12 -1.87
C GLY A 238 9.77 6.07 -1.64
N ALA A 239 8.81 5.92 -2.57
CA ALA A 239 7.58 5.14 -2.35
C ALA A 239 7.80 3.63 -2.07
N GLN A 240 8.88 3.04 -2.59
CA GLN A 240 9.18 1.63 -2.33
C GLN A 240 9.75 1.38 -0.92
N SER A 241 10.36 2.39 -0.30
CA SER A 241 11.01 2.26 1.01
C SER A 241 10.02 2.04 2.15
N HIS A 242 8.90 2.78 2.14
CA HIS A 242 7.90 2.69 3.20
C HIS A 242 6.85 1.60 2.94
N LEU A 243 6.67 1.18 1.67
CA LEU A 243 6.04 -0.09 1.33
C LEU A 243 6.74 -1.24 2.06
N LEU A 244 8.07 -1.29 2.02
CA LEU A 244 8.85 -2.28 2.77
C LEU A 244 8.66 -2.13 4.29
N GLY A 245 8.69 -0.90 4.82
CA GLY A 245 8.42 -0.64 6.24
C GLY A 245 7.03 -1.14 6.69
N THR A 246 6.00 -0.88 5.89
CA THR A 246 4.63 -1.35 6.15
C THR A 246 4.58 -2.88 6.22
N HIS A 247 5.25 -3.58 5.30
CA HIS A 247 5.30 -5.04 5.32
C HIS A 247 6.00 -5.62 6.54
N ILE A 248 7.06 -4.96 7.02
CA ILE A 248 7.79 -5.39 8.22
C ILE A 248 6.87 -5.30 9.45
N PHE A 249 6.22 -4.15 9.68
CA PHE A 249 5.30 -3.98 10.81
C PHE A 249 4.08 -4.90 10.72
N MET A 250 3.49 -5.04 9.52
CA MET A 250 2.36 -5.92 9.31
C MET A 250 2.73 -7.38 9.55
N GLY A 251 3.83 -7.87 8.98
CA GLY A 251 4.29 -9.25 9.17
C GLY A 251 4.62 -9.56 10.64
N ALA A 252 5.24 -8.61 11.35
CA ALA A 252 5.55 -8.76 12.78
C ALA A 252 4.29 -8.85 13.67
N GLN A 253 3.16 -8.27 13.24
CA GLN A 253 1.93 -8.18 14.04
C GLN A 253 0.75 -9.00 13.46
N GLU A 254 0.91 -9.66 12.32
CA GLU A 254 -0.16 -10.39 11.62
C GLU A 254 -0.82 -11.44 12.52
N ARG A 255 -0.01 -12.25 13.21
CA ARG A 255 -0.54 -13.28 14.12
C ARG A 255 -1.31 -12.67 15.29
N SER A 256 -0.86 -11.51 15.77
CA SER A 256 -1.51 -10.77 16.85
C SER A 256 -2.77 -10.02 16.43
N ALA A 257 -3.01 -9.80 15.13
CA ALA A 257 -4.22 -9.13 14.63
C ALA A 257 -5.52 -9.90 14.96
N VAL A 258 -5.40 -11.20 15.25
CA VAL A 258 -6.52 -12.03 15.76
C VAL A 258 -7.06 -11.50 17.09
N SER A 259 -6.25 -10.82 17.90
CA SER A 259 -6.69 -10.24 19.19
C SER A 259 -7.70 -9.09 19.05
N GLY A 260 -7.88 -8.52 17.85
CA GLY A 260 -8.80 -7.42 17.61
C GLY A 260 -8.16 -6.04 17.79
N GLY A 261 -8.99 -5.05 18.10
CA GLY A 261 -8.55 -3.67 18.36
C GLY A 261 -7.90 -2.97 17.16
N LEU A 262 -7.04 -2.00 17.46
CA LEU A 262 -6.33 -1.19 16.46
C LEU A 262 -5.43 -2.04 15.55
N ARG A 263 -4.78 -3.08 16.08
CA ARG A 263 -3.95 -3.99 15.26
C ARG A 263 -4.74 -4.65 14.15
N ARG A 264 -5.94 -5.15 14.46
CA ARG A 264 -6.81 -5.76 13.45
C ARG A 264 -7.26 -4.74 12.41
N ALA A 265 -7.66 -3.55 12.84
CA ALA A 265 -8.06 -2.48 11.93
C ALA A 265 -6.90 -2.11 10.98
N ALA A 266 -5.70 -1.89 11.54
CA ALA A 266 -4.50 -1.56 10.78
C ALA A 266 -4.08 -2.66 9.81
N PHE A 267 -4.21 -3.94 10.19
CA PHE A 267 -3.97 -5.07 9.29
C PHE A 267 -4.86 -5.02 8.03
N TRP A 268 -6.16 -4.82 8.20
CA TRP A 268 -7.09 -4.78 7.05
C TRP A 268 -6.86 -3.55 6.16
N VAL A 269 -6.49 -2.41 6.74
CA VAL A 269 -6.06 -1.24 5.95
C VAL A 269 -4.81 -1.56 5.14
N GLY A 270 -3.78 -2.09 5.80
CA GLY A 270 -2.52 -2.42 5.16
C GLY A 270 -2.68 -3.47 4.05
N LEU A 271 -3.54 -4.47 4.23
CA LEU A 271 -3.84 -5.46 3.20
C LEU A 271 -4.51 -4.80 1.99
N ARG A 272 -5.44 -3.86 2.19
CA ARG A 272 -6.09 -3.14 1.08
C ARG A 272 -5.14 -2.21 0.34
N MET A 273 -4.21 -1.56 1.03
CA MET A 273 -3.13 -0.77 0.41
C MET A 273 -2.15 -1.65 -0.38
N GLU A 274 -1.87 -2.85 0.14
CA GLU A 274 -1.03 -3.83 -0.54
C GLU A 274 -1.69 -4.39 -1.79
N LEU A 275 -2.97 -4.76 -1.71
CA LEU A 275 -3.78 -5.11 -2.88
C LEU A 275 -3.69 -4.00 -3.92
N PHE A 276 -3.96 -2.76 -3.52
CA PHE A 276 -3.90 -1.61 -4.39
C PHE A 276 -2.56 -1.52 -5.15
N PHE A 277 -1.43 -1.60 -4.43
CA PHE A 277 -0.11 -1.53 -5.07
C PHE A 277 0.16 -2.75 -5.96
N ALA A 278 -0.22 -3.95 -5.52
CA ALA A 278 -0.04 -5.19 -6.27
C ALA A 278 -0.78 -5.16 -7.62
N PHE A 279 -2.02 -4.67 -7.62
CA PHE A 279 -2.81 -4.45 -8.83
C PHE A 279 -2.15 -3.49 -9.81
N LEU A 280 -1.70 -2.32 -9.34
CA LEU A 280 -1.12 -1.31 -10.23
C LEU A 280 0.21 -1.73 -10.87
N ASN A 281 0.94 -2.63 -10.20
CA ASN A 281 2.26 -3.07 -10.66
C ASN A 281 2.23 -4.49 -11.23
N SER A 282 1.04 -5.08 -11.40
CA SER A 282 0.84 -6.45 -11.88
C SER A 282 1.77 -7.46 -11.18
N ARG A 283 1.81 -7.39 -9.85
CA ARG A 283 2.66 -8.26 -9.01
C ARG A 283 1.85 -9.05 -7.99
N SER A 284 2.45 -10.11 -7.47
CA SER A 284 1.90 -10.85 -6.34
C SER A 284 1.92 -10.04 -5.04
N ILE A 285 1.12 -10.46 -4.07
CA ILE A 285 1.10 -9.93 -2.70
C ILE A 285 2.40 -10.29 -1.99
N HIS A 286 2.92 -9.35 -1.21
CA HIS A 286 4.18 -9.53 -0.49
C HIS A 286 4.17 -10.81 0.37
N PRO A 287 5.24 -11.65 0.32
CA PRO A 287 5.27 -12.94 1.03
C PRO A 287 5.09 -12.86 2.55
N SER A 288 5.43 -11.72 3.17
CA SER A 288 5.33 -11.53 4.63
C SER A 288 3.90 -11.44 5.17
N LEU A 289 2.89 -11.32 4.30
CA LEU A 289 1.48 -11.30 4.68
C LEU A 289 0.88 -12.68 4.45
N GLU A 290 1.14 -13.66 5.31
CA GLU A 290 0.79 -15.05 5.02
C GLU A 290 -0.73 -15.28 4.91
N LEU A 291 -1.53 -14.44 5.59
CA LEU A 291 -2.99 -14.52 5.74
C LEU A 291 -3.49 -15.75 6.51
N CYS A 292 -2.60 -16.41 7.27
CA CYS A 292 -2.87 -17.68 7.96
C CYS A 292 -4.09 -17.65 8.89
N ASN A 293 -4.36 -16.51 9.52
CA ASN A 293 -5.43 -16.38 10.51
C ASN A 293 -6.67 -15.65 9.97
N VAL A 294 -6.76 -15.48 8.66
CA VAL A 294 -7.92 -14.87 8.04
C VAL A 294 -9.02 -15.92 7.88
N ASP A 295 -10.19 -15.64 8.46
CA ASP A 295 -11.36 -16.47 8.26
C ASP A 295 -11.78 -16.47 6.78
N ARG A 296 -11.83 -17.66 6.17
CA ARG A 296 -12.29 -17.91 4.80
C ARG A 296 -13.66 -18.56 4.71
N SER A 297 -14.27 -18.92 5.83
CA SER A 297 -15.59 -19.55 5.85
C SER A 297 -16.65 -18.67 5.20
N LEU A 298 -17.77 -19.29 4.81
CA LEU A 298 -18.97 -18.59 4.37
C LEU A 298 -20.05 -18.62 5.47
N ASP A 299 -19.66 -18.91 6.71
CA ASP A 299 -20.57 -18.94 7.86
C ASP A 299 -21.16 -17.54 8.12
N PRO A 300 -22.41 -17.44 8.59
CA PRO A 300 -23.03 -16.17 8.95
C PRO A 300 -22.12 -15.32 9.86
N ALA A 301 -22.00 -14.04 9.51
CA ALA A 301 -21.11 -13.09 10.15
C ALA A 301 -21.57 -11.66 9.87
N ASP A 302 -20.99 -10.67 10.55
CA ASP A 302 -21.22 -9.26 10.26
C ASP A 302 -20.68 -8.86 8.87
N ASP A 303 -21.21 -7.75 8.33
CA ASP A 303 -20.88 -7.27 6.99
C ASP A 303 -19.39 -6.95 6.83
N CYS A 304 -18.72 -6.45 7.88
CA CYS A 304 -17.29 -6.13 7.80
C CYS A 304 -16.48 -7.40 7.58
N LYS A 305 -16.85 -8.47 8.28
CA LYS A 305 -16.24 -9.79 8.11
C LYS A 305 -16.50 -10.37 6.72
N TRP A 306 -17.70 -10.24 6.18
CA TRP A 306 -18.03 -10.65 4.80
C TRP A 306 -17.25 -9.90 3.73
N ALA A 307 -17.12 -8.57 3.88
CA ALA A 307 -16.31 -7.76 2.98
C ALA A 307 -14.82 -8.14 3.07
N ASN A 308 -14.29 -8.32 4.29
CA ASN A 308 -12.90 -8.69 4.52
C ASN A 308 -12.55 -10.10 4.00
N ARG A 309 -13.49 -11.05 4.02
CA ARG A 309 -13.35 -12.36 3.35
C ARG A 309 -13.08 -12.20 1.86
N MET A 310 -13.83 -11.34 1.17
CA MET A 310 -13.62 -11.07 -0.25
C MET A 310 -12.32 -10.30 -0.52
N VAL A 311 -11.93 -9.37 0.37
CA VAL A 311 -10.61 -8.70 0.31
C VAL A 311 -9.47 -9.72 0.37
N ALA A 312 -9.55 -10.68 1.30
CA ALA A 312 -8.54 -11.74 1.42
C ALA A 312 -8.56 -12.71 0.23
N HIS A 313 -9.74 -13.01 -0.31
CA HIS A 313 -9.87 -13.81 -1.52
C HIS A 313 -9.23 -13.13 -2.74
N CYS A 314 -9.39 -11.82 -2.86
CA CYS A 314 -8.73 -11.00 -3.88
C CYS A 314 -7.19 -11.12 -3.79
N ALA A 315 -6.64 -11.16 -2.57
CA ALA A 315 -5.21 -11.34 -2.34
C ALA A 315 -4.72 -12.72 -2.80
N GLU A 316 -5.53 -13.77 -2.61
CA GLU A 316 -5.23 -15.10 -3.14
C GLU A 316 -5.32 -15.19 -4.66
N ALA A 317 -6.29 -14.53 -5.28
CA ALA A 317 -6.37 -14.44 -6.73
C ALA A 317 -5.12 -13.77 -7.31
N LEU A 318 -4.64 -12.66 -6.71
CA LEU A 318 -3.37 -12.04 -7.12
C LEU A 318 -2.16 -12.96 -6.96
N ARG A 319 -2.12 -13.74 -5.87
CA ARG A 319 -1.05 -14.74 -5.67
C ARG A 319 -1.06 -15.82 -6.74
N TYR A 320 -2.24 -16.25 -7.16
CA TYR A 320 -2.39 -17.20 -8.26
C TYR A 320 -2.03 -16.57 -9.61
N CYS A 321 -2.39 -15.31 -9.86
CA CYS A 321 -2.14 -14.65 -11.15
C CYS A 321 -0.66 -14.26 -11.35
N PHE A 322 0.03 -13.85 -10.29
CA PHE A 322 1.34 -13.20 -10.38
C PHE A 322 2.41 -13.75 -9.43
N GLY A 323 2.10 -14.77 -8.62
CA GLY A 323 3.05 -15.38 -7.69
C GLY A 323 3.87 -16.50 -8.32
N ASP A 324 4.77 -17.11 -7.53
CA ASP A 324 5.53 -18.31 -7.92
C ASP A 324 4.89 -19.60 -7.40
N GLY A 325 3.65 -19.51 -6.90
CA GLY A 325 2.94 -20.61 -6.24
C GLY A 325 2.32 -21.63 -7.21
N GLU A 326 1.28 -22.33 -6.73
CA GLU A 326 0.53 -23.26 -7.56
C GLU A 326 -0.32 -22.54 -8.62
N HIS A 327 -0.13 -22.88 -9.90
CA HIS A 327 -0.89 -22.35 -11.04
C HIS A 327 -1.73 -23.44 -11.72
N SER A 328 -2.22 -24.40 -10.94
CA SER A 328 -3.00 -25.52 -11.48
C SER A 328 -4.40 -25.07 -11.89
N VAL A 329 -4.97 -25.77 -12.87
CA VAL A 329 -6.38 -25.58 -13.25
C VAL A 329 -7.30 -25.88 -12.06
N GLY A 330 -6.94 -26.83 -11.19
CA GLY A 330 -7.68 -27.10 -9.95
C GLY A 330 -7.76 -25.87 -9.05
N LYS A 331 -6.59 -25.26 -8.75
CA LYS A 331 -6.53 -24.05 -7.93
C LYS A 331 -7.33 -22.89 -8.53
N TYR A 332 -7.27 -22.73 -9.85
CA TYR A 332 -8.11 -21.75 -10.57
C TYR A 332 -9.60 -22.00 -10.33
N MET A 333 -10.05 -23.24 -10.50
CA MET A 333 -11.46 -23.60 -10.30
C MET A 333 -11.89 -23.36 -8.86
N ASP A 334 -11.06 -23.65 -7.86
CA ASP A 334 -11.34 -23.36 -6.46
C ASP A 334 -11.55 -21.85 -6.22
N LEU A 335 -10.70 -21.01 -6.83
CA LEU A 335 -10.81 -19.55 -6.71
C LEU A 335 -12.09 -19.00 -7.36
N VAL A 336 -12.47 -19.54 -8.51
CA VAL A 336 -13.72 -19.19 -9.22
C VAL A 336 -14.94 -19.71 -8.45
N GLN A 337 -14.87 -20.91 -7.90
CA GLN A 337 -15.94 -21.51 -7.11
C GLN A 337 -16.19 -20.68 -5.84
N TYR A 338 -15.13 -20.29 -5.12
CA TYR A 338 -15.27 -19.41 -3.96
C TYR A 338 -15.93 -18.07 -4.31
N CYS A 339 -15.60 -17.47 -5.46
CA CYS A 339 -16.29 -16.25 -5.91
C CYS A 339 -17.80 -16.49 -6.10
N SER A 340 -18.15 -17.60 -6.73
CA SER A 340 -19.54 -17.99 -6.98
C SER A 340 -20.30 -18.23 -5.68
N ASP A 341 -19.69 -18.98 -4.76
CA ASP A 341 -20.27 -19.28 -3.46
C ASP A 341 -20.40 -18.01 -2.61
N TRP A 342 -19.36 -17.18 -2.52
CA TRP A 342 -19.43 -15.91 -1.80
C TRP A 342 -20.58 -15.03 -2.31
N MET A 343 -20.76 -14.95 -3.64
CA MET A 343 -21.85 -14.17 -4.23
C MET A 343 -23.24 -14.75 -3.89
N ALA A 344 -23.36 -16.08 -3.79
CA ALA A 344 -24.61 -16.76 -3.44
C ALA A 344 -24.95 -16.65 -1.95
N TYR A 345 -23.95 -16.74 -1.07
CA TYR A 345 -24.13 -16.77 0.39
C TYR A 345 -24.01 -15.40 1.07
N LYS A 346 -23.55 -14.35 0.36
CA LYS A 346 -23.41 -13.01 0.94
C LYS A 346 -24.70 -12.55 1.65
N PRO A 347 -24.61 -11.79 2.74
CA PRO A 347 -25.78 -11.29 3.43
C PRO A 347 -26.67 -10.43 2.52
N PRO A 348 -27.98 -10.34 2.80
CA PRO A 348 -28.91 -9.48 2.05
C PRO A 348 -28.50 -8.00 2.03
N SER A 349 -27.75 -7.53 3.03
CA SER A 349 -27.19 -6.17 3.10
C SER A 349 -26.23 -5.84 1.94
N PHE A 350 -25.68 -6.85 1.25
CA PHE A 350 -24.83 -6.65 0.07
C PHE A 350 -25.63 -6.48 -1.23
N THR A 351 -26.95 -6.60 -1.17
CA THR A 351 -27.83 -6.34 -2.32
C THR A 351 -28.00 -4.83 -2.48
N PRO A 352 -27.84 -4.27 -3.70
CA PRO A 352 -28.10 -2.86 -3.95
C PRO A 352 -29.52 -2.45 -3.55
N ILE A 353 -29.68 -1.24 -3.00
CA ILE A 353 -30.99 -0.65 -2.70
C ILE A 353 -31.70 -0.17 -3.99
N TYR A 354 -30.91 0.14 -5.02
CA TYR A 354 -31.40 0.56 -6.32
C TYR A 354 -30.47 0.03 -7.41
N TYR A 355 -31.05 -0.38 -8.52
CA TYR A 355 -30.36 -0.78 -9.74
C TYR A 355 -31.09 -0.24 -10.96
N LYS A 356 -30.36 0.45 -11.83
CA LYS A 356 -30.81 0.86 -13.16
C LYS A 356 -29.75 0.44 -14.17
N ALA A 357 -30.16 -0.33 -15.18
CA ALA A 357 -29.31 -0.60 -16.33
C ALA A 357 -29.03 0.70 -17.10
N PRO A 358 -27.85 0.84 -17.73
CA PRO A 358 -27.56 2.02 -18.54
C PRO A 358 -28.56 2.15 -19.70
N ALA A 359 -29.06 3.36 -19.93
CA ALA A 359 -29.82 3.69 -21.15
C ALA A 359 -28.90 3.66 -22.40
N ASP A 360 -29.48 3.72 -23.60
CA ASP A 360 -28.71 3.71 -24.88
C ASP A 360 -27.65 4.83 -24.97
N ASP A 361 -27.84 5.91 -24.22
CA ASP A 361 -26.92 7.04 -24.14
C ASP A 361 -26.05 7.08 -22.87
N GLU A 362 -26.22 6.13 -21.95
CA GLU A 362 -25.43 5.98 -20.73
C GLU A 362 -24.47 4.79 -20.88
N LEU A 363 -23.30 4.87 -20.24
CA LEU A 363 -22.33 3.76 -20.26
C LEU A 363 -22.36 2.95 -18.97
N PHE A 364 -22.52 3.62 -17.83
CA PHE A 364 -22.41 3.01 -16.52
C PHE A 364 -23.80 2.70 -15.97
N PRO A 365 -24.01 1.53 -15.34
CA PRO A 365 -25.22 1.29 -14.57
C PRO A 365 -25.27 2.19 -13.34
N GLU A 366 -26.47 2.48 -12.86
CA GLU A 366 -26.67 3.15 -11.58
C GLU A 366 -26.90 2.10 -10.49
N ILE A 367 -26.02 2.05 -9.49
CA ILE A 367 -26.02 0.98 -8.48
C ILE A 367 -25.83 1.57 -7.08
N TRP A 368 -26.90 1.65 -6.30
CA TRP A 368 -26.84 2.23 -4.96
C TRP A 368 -26.64 1.11 -3.95
N MET A 369 -25.54 1.16 -3.19
CA MET A 369 -25.23 0.13 -2.20
C MET A 369 -25.85 0.48 -0.85
N ASN A 370 -26.21 -0.55 -0.07
CA ASN A 370 -26.72 -0.36 1.29
C ASN A 370 -25.58 -0.10 2.31
N GLY A 371 -24.77 0.92 2.05
CA GLY A 371 -23.64 1.32 2.89
C GLY A 371 -22.26 0.94 2.36
N GLN A 372 -21.23 1.54 2.98
CA GLN A 372 -19.88 1.52 2.45
C GLN A 372 -19.22 0.13 2.49
N VAL A 373 -19.55 -0.68 3.49
CA VAL A 373 -18.98 -2.02 3.68
C VAL A 373 -19.45 -2.99 2.58
N ALA A 374 -20.75 -2.97 2.27
CA ALA A 374 -21.34 -3.77 1.20
C ALA A 374 -20.69 -3.48 -0.15
N GLY A 375 -20.57 -2.21 -0.52
CA GLY A 375 -19.90 -1.84 -1.77
C GLY A 375 -18.40 -2.12 -1.75
N THR A 376 -17.70 -2.02 -0.61
CA THR A 376 -16.29 -2.47 -0.52
C THR A 376 -16.16 -3.95 -0.88
N GLY A 377 -17.01 -4.83 -0.33
CA GLY A 377 -16.99 -6.25 -0.69
C GLY A 377 -17.33 -6.49 -2.16
N MET A 378 -18.37 -5.81 -2.68
CA MET A 378 -18.78 -5.95 -4.08
C MET A 378 -17.70 -5.48 -5.06
N LEU A 379 -17.00 -4.38 -4.76
CA LEU A 379 -15.90 -3.88 -5.59
C LEU A 379 -14.72 -4.85 -5.63
N HIS A 380 -14.33 -5.44 -4.49
CA HIS A 380 -13.26 -6.44 -4.47
C HIS A 380 -13.68 -7.75 -5.16
N TYR A 381 -14.96 -8.13 -5.08
CA TYR A 381 -15.50 -9.25 -5.86
C TYR A 381 -15.33 -9.02 -7.36
N ARG A 382 -15.71 -7.83 -7.86
CA ARG A 382 -15.57 -7.48 -9.29
C ARG A 382 -14.11 -7.40 -9.72
N LEU A 383 -13.23 -6.82 -8.91
CA LEU A 383 -11.77 -6.82 -9.19
C LEU A 383 -11.20 -8.25 -9.25
N THR A 384 -11.66 -9.14 -8.38
CA THR A 384 -11.25 -10.55 -8.39
C THR A 384 -11.72 -11.26 -9.66
N LYS A 385 -12.95 -11.00 -10.11
CA LYS A 385 -13.44 -11.53 -11.39
C LYS A 385 -12.58 -11.07 -12.56
N ILE A 386 -12.24 -9.78 -12.63
CA ILE A 386 -11.37 -9.25 -13.70
C ILE A 386 -10.04 -10.02 -13.75
N LEU A 387 -9.39 -10.24 -12.59
CA LEU A 387 -8.14 -11.01 -12.53
C LEU A 387 -8.31 -12.45 -13.03
N LEU A 388 -9.31 -13.16 -12.55
CA LEU A 388 -9.53 -14.57 -12.86
C LEU A 388 -10.00 -14.77 -14.31
N THR A 389 -10.77 -13.84 -14.87
CA THR A 389 -11.14 -13.88 -16.29
C THR A 389 -9.90 -13.64 -17.17
N ALA A 390 -9.07 -12.64 -16.84
CA ALA A 390 -7.84 -12.34 -17.57
C ALA A 390 -6.80 -13.47 -17.53
N HIS A 391 -6.76 -14.26 -16.46
CA HIS A 391 -5.80 -15.36 -16.27
C HIS A 391 -6.45 -16.75 -16.42
N SER A 392 -7.58 -16.82 -17.12
CA SER A 392 -8.30 -18.08 -17.28
C SER A 392 -7.48 -19.11 -18.07
N PRO A 393 -7.18 -20.29 -17.49
CA PRO A 393 -6.48 -21.36 -18.20
C PRO A 393 -7.38 -22.05 -19.24
N LYS A 394 -8.68 -21.69 -19.30
CA LYS A 394 -9.64 -22.22 -20.26
C LYS A 394 -9.50 -21.60 -21.65
N ILE A 395 -8.86 -20.43 -21.75
CA ILE A 395 -8.67 -19.74 -23.03
C ILE A 395 -7.69 -20.57 -23.88
N PRO A 396 -8.09 -21.04 -25.08
CA PRO A 396 -7.21 -21.81 -25.94
C PRO A 396 -5.95 -21.03 -26.30
N ARG A 397 -4.78 -21.67 -26.25
CA ARG A 397 -3.50 -21.00 -26.56
C ARG A 397 -3.30 -20.69 -28.03
N LEU A 398 -3.95 -21.45 -28.92
CA LEU A 398 -3.83 -21.35 -30.38
C LEU A 398 -5.14 -21.75 -31.04
N GLY A 399 -5.37 -21.25 -32.26
CA GLY A 399 -6.45 -21.66 -33.15
C GLY A 399 -7.64 -20.67 -33.21
N PRO A 400 -8.60 -20.89 -34.12
CA PRO A 400 -9.71 -19.96 -34.35
C PRO A 400 -10.57 -19.66 -33.11
N GLY A 401 -10.71 -20.65 -32.22
CA GLY A 401 -11.44 -20.49 -30.95
C GLY A 401 -10.76 -19.57 -29.94
N GLN A 402 -9.45 -19.34 -30.06
CA GLN A 402 -8.72 -18.42 -29.17
C GLN A 402 -9.22 -16.99 -29.29
N ARG A 403 -9.42 -16.51 -30.53
CA ARG A 403 -9.87 -15.13 -30.77
C ARG A 403 -11.26 -14.90 -30.21
N ALA A 404 -12.17 -15.86 -30.39
CA ALA A 404 -13.52 -15.78 -29.84
C ALA A 404 -13.50 -15.79 -28.30
N ALA A 405 -12.72 -16.70 -27.68
CA ALA A 405 -12.59 -16.79 -26.23
C ALA A 405 -11.94 -15.54 -25.60
N LEU A 406 -10.93 -14.95 -26.25
CA LEU A 406 -10.32 -13.69 -25.80
C LEU A 406 -11.32 -12.53 -25.88
N HIS A 407 -12.09 -12.46 -26.96
CA HIS A 407 -13.13 -11.44 -27.10
C HIS A 407 -14.23 -11.58 -26.03
N GLU A 408 -14.68 -12.80 -25.74
CA GLU A 408 -15.65 -13.07 -24.68
C GLU A 408 -15.10 -12.67 -23.30
N ALA A 409 -13.85 -13.01 -23.01
CA ALA A 409 -13.17 -12.61 -21.79
C ALA A 409 -13.01 -11.07 -21.67
N ASP A 410 -12.67 -10.40 -22.76
CA ASP A 410 -12.56 -8.93 -22.79
C ASP A 410 -13.92 -8.25 -22.54
N GLU A 411 -15.01 -8.77 -23.10
CA GLU A 411 -16.36 -8.24 -22.83
C GLU A 411 -16.81 -8.48 -21.38
N GLU A 412 -16.49 -9.62 -20.78
CA GLU A 412 -16.72 -9.87 -19.35
C GLU A 412 -15.94 -8.87 -18.47
N ILE A 413 -14.66 -8.67 -18.77
CA ILE A 413 -13.79 -7.72 -18.06
C ILE A 413 -14.34 -6.31 -18.18
N LYS A 414 -14.71 -5.88 -19.40
CA LYS A 414 -15.32 -4.56 -19.64
C LYS A 414 -16.59 -4.39 -18.80
N ASN A 415 -17.47 -5.39 -18.77
CA ASN A 415 -18.69 -5.34 -17.96
C ASN A 415 -18.40 -5.18 -16.45
N ASP A 416 -17.40 -5.89 -15.91
CA ASP A 416 -17.00 -5.72 -14.51
C ASP A 416 -16.37 -4.33 -14.25
N VAL A 417 -15.56 -3.79 -15.18
CA VAL A 417 -15.03 -2.41 -15.10
C VAL A 417 -16.16 -1.38 -15.08
N LEU A 418 -17.13 -1.50 -15.99
CA LEU A 418 -18.29 -0.60 -16.07
C LEU A 418 -19.15 -0.69 -14.80
N THR A 419 -19.35 -1.89 -14.26
CA THR A 419 -20.06 -2.11 -12.99
C THR A 419 -19.35 -1.44 -11.82
N ILE A 420 -18.02 -1.58 -11.73
CA ILE A 420 -17.20 -0.91 -10.70
C ILE A 420 -17.34 0.62 -10.81
N CYS A 421 -17.28 1.16 -12.04
CA CYS A 421 -17.44 2.59 -12.28
C CYS A 421 -18.85 3.09 -11.95
N GLY A 422 -19.88 2.27 -12.21
CA GLY A 422 -21.26 2.54 -11.82
C GLY A 422 -21.42 2.61 -10.29
N ILE A 423 -20.91 1.62 -9.56
CA ILE A 423 -20.88 1.65 -8.09
C ILE A 423 -20.15 2.89 -7.57
N ALA A 424 -19.00 3.25 -8.13
CA ALA A 424 -18.26 4.42 -7.67
C ALA A 424 -19.02 5.73 -7.90
N GLN A 425 -19.66 5.91 -9.06
CA GLN A 425 -20.39 7.14 -9.38
C GLN A 425 -21.71 7.28 -8.62
N SER A 426 -22.39 6.17 -8.35
CA SER A 426 -23.69 6.19 -7.68
C SER A 426 -23.63 6.25 -6.15
N ASN A 427 -22.44 6.24 -5.55
CA ASN A 427 -22.29 6.23 -4.09
C ASN A 427 -21.26 7.29 -3.67
N GLU A 428 -21.62 8.15 -2.70
CA GLU A 428 -20.72 9.14 -2.11
C GLU A 428 -19.67 8.47 -1.20
N CYS A 429 -18.69 7.82 -1.82
CA CYS A 429 -17.64 7.09 -1.13
C CYS A 429 -16.33 7.23 -1.92
N PRO A 430 -15.45 8.17 -1.56
CA PRO A 430 -14.19 8.37 -2.28
C PRO A 430 -13.30 7.11 -2.43
N PRO A 431 -13.22 6.19 -1.44
CA PRO A 431 -12.54 4.91 -1.64
C PRO A 431 -13.03 4.07 -2.83
N TYR A 432 -14.29 4.24 -3.27
CA TYR A 432 -14.81 3.50 -4.42
C TYR A 432 -14.21 4.00 -5.73
N PHE A 433 -13.93 5.31 -5.82
CA PHE A 433 -13.22 5.87 -6.97
C PHE A 433 -11.80 5.32 -7.08
N VAL A 434 -11.11 5.07 -5.95
CA VAL A 434 -9.80 4.39 -5.96
C VAL A 434 -9.92 3.01 -6.62
N LYS A 435 -10.97 2.22 -6.28
CA LYS A 435 -11.20 0.91 -6.90
C LYS A 435 -11.58 1.00 -8.38
N ALA A 436 -12.34 2.02 -8.77
CA ALA A 436 -12.61 2.29 -10.18
C ALA A 436 -11.34 2.66 -10.95
N CYS A 437 -10.50 3.54 -10.41
CA CYS A 437 -9.21 3.88 -11.01
C CYS A 437 -8.30 2.65 -11.14
N MET A 438 -8.28 1.75 -10.15
CA MET A 438 -7.55 0.47 -10.26
C MET A 438 -8.07 -0.38 -11.42
N ALA A 439 -9.40 -0.58 -11.51
CA ALA A 439 -10.00 -1.38 -12.57
C ALA A 439 -9.73 -0.81 -13.98
N ILE A 440 -9.84 0.52 -14.12
CA ILE A 440 -9.53 1.25 -15.35
C ILE A 440 -8.03 1.14 -15.68
N THR A 441 -7.15 1.20 -14.70
CA THR A 441 -5.71 1.04 -14.93
C THR A 441 -5.39 -0.36 -15.45
N LEU A 442 -6.05 -1.38 -14.89
CA LEU A 442 -5.78 -2.78 -15.22
C LEU A 442 -6.31 -3.20 -16.59
N ALA A 443 -7.49 -2.70 -16.96
CA ALA A 443 -8.25 -3.20 -18.11
C ALA A 443 -8.78 -2.11 -19.05
N GLY A 444 -8.41 -0.85 -18.83
CA GLY A 444 -8.85 0.28 -19.66
C GLY A 444 -8.39 0.17 -21.11
N ASP A 445 -7.29 -0.53 -21.39
CA ASP A 445 -6.79 -0.78 -22.74
C ASP A 445 -7.75 -1.60 -23.61
N LYS A 446 -8.67 -2.35 -22.99
CA LYS A 446 -9.70 -3.14 -23.69
C LYS A 446 -10.83 -2.31 -24.29
N PHE A 447 -10.96 -1.04 -23.90
CA PHE A 447 -11.98 -0.14 -24.42
C PHE A 447 -11.46 0.55 -25.69
N THR A 448 -12.06 0.22 -26.83
CA THR A 448 -11.64 0.70 -28.15
C THR A 448 -12.54 1.79 -28.72
N VAL A 449 -13.73 2.00 -28.13
CA VAL A 449 -14.68 3.01 -28.57
C VAL A 449 -14.40 4.33 -27.87
N ARG A 450 -14.25 5.40 -28.66
CA ARG A 450 -13.90 6.76 -28.17
C ARG A 450 -14.80 7.25 -27.05
N ARG A 451 -16.12 7.07 -27.19
CA ARG A 451 -17.12 7.46 -26.19
C ARG A 451 -16.89 6.76 -24.84
N GLU A 452 -16.54 5.48 -24.87
CA GLU A 452 -16.27 4.70 -23.66
C GLU A 452 -15.00 5.20 -22.98
N GLN A 453 -13.93 5.38 -23.76
CA GLN A 453 -12.65 5.89 -23.29
C GLN A 453 -12.80 7.25 -22.59
N GLU A 454 -13.54 8.19 -23.20
CA GLU A 454 -13.85 9.50 -22.59
C GLU A 454 -14.64 9.37 -21.29
N ALA A 455 -15.59 8.44 -21.22
CA ALA A 455 -16.32 8.17 -20.00
C ALA A 455 -15.42 7.64 -18.87
N LEU A 456 -14.48 6.74 -19.17
CA LEU A 456 -13.48 6.25 -18.21
C LEU A 456 -12.55 7.38 -17.75
N LEU A 457 -12.14 8.27 -18.66
CA LEU A 457 -11.32 9.44 -18.30
C LEU A 457 -12.04 10.39 -17.33
N ARG A 458 -13.37 10.56 -17.46
CA ARG A 458 -14.16 11.34 -16.48
C ARG A 458 -14.14 10.72 -15.09
N VAL A 459 -14.19 9.39 -14.99
CA VAL A 459 -14.04 8.68 -13.70
C VAL A 459 -12.63 8.90 -13.12
N MET A 460 -11.59 8.85 -13.95
CA MET A 460 -10.21 9.13 -13.54
C MET A 460 -10.01 10.59 -13.10
N GLN A 461 -10.68 11.54 -13.74
CA GLN A 461 -10.69 12.94 -13.34
C GLN A 461 -11.35 13.11 -11.97
N ARG A 462 -12.50 12.48 -11.76
CA ARG A 462 -13.19 12.51 -10.45
C ARG A 462 -12.33 11.90 -9.35
N GLY A 463 -11.60 10.81 -9.63
CA GLY A 463 -10.59 10.29 -8.72
C GLY A 463 -9.52 11.34 -8.36
N SER A 464 -9.05 12.11 -9.35
CA SER A 464 -8.05 13.16 -9.13
C SER A 464 -8.54 14.28 -8.20
N GLU A 465 -9.80 14.67 -8.31
CA GLU A 465 -10.44 15.65 -7.42
C GLU A 465 -10.47 15.17 -5.96
N LEU A 466 -10.48 13.85 -5.76
CA LEU A 466 -10.44 13.18 -4.46
C LEU A 466 -9.01 12.87 -3.99
N ALA A 467 -8.04 13.69 -4.41
CA ALA A 467 -6.61 13.59 -4.11
C ALA A 467 -5.88 12.38 -4.73
N TRP A 468 -6.53 11.60 -5.60
CA TRP A 468 -5.93 10.39 -6.15
C TRP A 468 -5.02 10.68 -7.37
N PRO A 469 -3.77 10.17 -7.42
CA PRO A 469 -2.86 10.49 -8.53
C PRO A 469 -3.18 9.68 -9.80
N THR A 470 -4.02 10.21 -10.69
CA THR A 470 -4.44 9.52 -11.94
C THR A 470 -3.68 9.94 -13.20
N MET A 471 -2.91 11.03 -13.14
CA MET A 471 -2.32 11.66 -14.33
C MET A 471 -1.44 10.74 -15.18
N THR A 472 -0.58 9.93 -14.56
CA THR A 472 0.31 9.01 -15.29
C THR A 472 -0.51 7.95 -16.01
N THR A 473 -1.47 7.34 -15.31
CA THR A 473 -2.38 6.34 -15.91
C THR A 473 -3.19 6.92 -17.06
N VAL A 474 -3.72 8.15 -16.94
CA VAL A 474 -4.46 8.81 -18.02
C VAL A 474 -3.59 8.96 -19.27
N ARG A 475 -2.33 9.33 -19.11
CA ARG A 475 -1.38 9.42 -20.22
C ARG A 475 -1.13 8.06 -20.85
N ASP A 476 -0.89 7.04 -20.04
CA ASP A 476 -0.62 5.68 -20.51
C ASP A 476 -1.82 5.07 -21.25
N LEU A 477 -3.04 5.31 -20.76
CA LEU A 477 -4.28 4.90 -21.43
C LEU A 477 -4.47 5.60 -22.77
N LYS A 478 -4.32 6.94 -22.82
CA LYS A 478 -4.40 7.69 -24.09
C LYS A 478 -3.41 7.16 -25.12
N LYS A 479 -2.19 6.85 -24.69
CA LYS A 479 -1.18 6.22 -25.54
C LYS A 479 -1.60 4.82 -26.00
N ALA A 480 -2.11 3.97 -25.09
CA ALA A 480 -2.60 2.63 -25.43
C ALA A 480 -3.77 2.66 -26.43
N TRP A 481 -4.63 3.68 -26.35
CA TRP A 481 -5.73 3.92 -27.28
C TRP A 481 -5.33 4.59 -28.58
N GLY A 482 -4.04 4.94 -28.76
CA GLY A 482 -3.54 5.60 -29.96
C GLY A 482 -4.01 7.04 -30.13
N TRP A 483 -4.36 7.74 -29.05
CA TRP A 483 -4.69 9.17 -29.11
C TRP A 483 -3.40 9.93 -29.42
N GLN A 484 -3.41 10.77 -30.47
CA GLN A 484 -2.27 11.63 -30.76
C GLN A 484 -2.10 12.64 -29.61
N GLU A 485 -0.86 12.90 -29.19
CA GLU A 485 -0.58 14.05 -28.34
C GLU A 485 -0.96 15.29 -29.12
N GLU A 486 -1.95 16.05 -28.64
CA GLU A 486 -2.19 17.40 -29.15
C GLU A 486 -0.88 18.18 -28.96
N SER A 487 -0.21 18.48 -30.07
CA SER A 487 0.91 19.41 -30.08
C SER A 487 0.41 20.72 -29.47
N LEU A 488 0.93 21.06 -28.29
CA LEU A 488 0.79 22.38 -27.71
C LEU A 488 1.60 23.34 -28.57
N ASP A 489 0.99 23.82 -29.66
CA ASP A 489 1.44 25.01 -30.39
C ASP A 489 1.03 26.29 -29.65
#